data_AF-A0A968H6A9-F1
#
_entry.id   AF-A0A968H6A9-F1
#
_cell.length_a   1.000
_cell.length_b   1.000
_cell.length_c   1.000
_cell.angle_alpha   90.00
_cell.angle_beta   90.00
_cell.angle_gamma   90.00
#
_symmetry.space_group_name_H-M   'P 1'
#
loop_
_entity.id
_entity.type
_entity.pdbx_description
1 polymer ?
#
loop_
_entity_poly.entity_id
_entity_poly.type
_entity_poly.pdbx_seq_one_letter_code
_entity_poly.pdbx_strand_id
1 'polypeptide(L)'
;MTDTGSARLEHRIGARGRFTLRQPAGEIEIRGVEGETARVRDTDDQSLGDRFEILAAEGSLELRPLDHLGGLLRTWARGSAPSLAVEVPHGASVTVEAASAEVTASDLTGEKRIRTASGDVSLARLAGAIDVGTVSGDLEIDGQLQLEILGRTVSGDVAVRLPQARRLDLATTSGDVLLDAELTGTGPFEVRTISGDLTLVARGGLRVEAQTVTGDVGGEGLKIVESGRGRKVGTIGRGGATLAFRSVSGDLAVVGELPVRTAEEPTEAAAALPAPQEPAMPSGEDARMEVLRALERGEISVTEAGEQLAELEEVHR
;
A
#
# COMPACT_ATOMS: atom_id res chain seq x y z
N MET A 1 4.37 24.32 20.27
CA MET A 1 5.82 24.17 20.40
C MET A 1 6.12 22.79 19.85
N THR A 2 6.62 22.72 18.62
CA THR A 2 6.92 21.46 17.94
C THR A 2 8.22 20.92 18.51
N ASP A 3 8.19 19.77 19.16
CA ASP A 3 9.40 19.10 19.65
C ASP A 3 10.07 18.38 18.48
N THR A 4 11.08 19.02 17.90
CA THR A 4 11.84 18.50 16.75
C THR A 4 12.99 17.57 17.14
N GLY A 5 13.26 17.40 18.44
CA GLY A 5 14.36 16.57 18.96
C GLY A 5 13.98 15.13 19.32
N SER A 6 12.76 14.71 19.00
CA SER A 6 12.25 13.38 19.38
C SER A 6 11.90 12.53 18.16
N ALA A 7 11.74 11.22 18.37
CA ALA A 7 11.28 10.28 17.35
C ALA A 7 9.81 10.49 16.94
N ARG A 8 9.14 11.48 17.55
CA ARG A 8 7.74 11.82 17.32
C ARG A 8 7.61 13.32 17.06
N LEU A 9 6.85 13.66 16.05
CA LEU A 9 6.54 15.04 15.71
C LEU A 9 5.03 15.18 15.65
N GLU A 10 4.50 16.14 16.39
CA GLU A 10 3.08 16.49 16.31
C GLU A 10 2.94 17.97 15.96
N HIS A 11 2.16 18.26 14.92
CA HIS A 11 1.91 19.64 14.49
C HIS A 11 0.50 19.83 13.98
N ARG A 12 -0.17 20.90 14.42
CA ARG A 12 -1.53 21.22 13.98
C ARG A 12 -1.50 21.83 12.57
N ILE A 13 -2.05 21.10 11.61
CA ILE A 13 -2.17 21.54 10.21
C ILE A 13 -3.62 21.91 9.84
N GLY A 14 -4.59 21.64 10.71
CA GLY A 14 -6.01 21.83 10.40
C GLY A 14 -6.59 20.69 9.58
N ALA A 15 -7.92 20.58 9.55
CA ALA A 15 -8.63 19.48 8.88
C ALA A 15 -8.35 19.36 7.37
N ARG A 16 -7.93 20.45 6.73
CA ARG A 16 -7.53 20.52 5.31
C ARG A 16 -6.11 21.07 5.13
N GLY A 17 -5.26 20.84 6.12
CA GLY A 17 -3.88 21.26 6.08
C GLY A 17 -3.07 20.62 4.95
N ARG A 18 -1.87 21.14 4.73
CA ARG A 18 -0.91 20.58 3.78
C ARG A 18 0.14 19.76 4.52
N PHE A 19 0.35 18.52 4.09
CA PHE A 19 1.45 17.68 4.54
C PHE A 19 2.36 17.34 3.36
N THR A 20 3.65 17.62 3.51
CA THR A 20 4.67 17.31 2.51
C THR A 20 5.75 16.46 3.14
N LEU A 21 6.05 15.30 2.55
CA LEU A 21 7.15 14.44 2.99
C LEU A 21 8.06 14.13 1.81
N ARG A 22 9.35 14.36 2.01
CA ARG A 22 10.40 13.94 1.08
C ARG A 22 11.28 12.92 1.77
N GLN A 23 11.30 11.70 1.23
CA GLN A 23 12.11 10.62 1.79
C GLN A 23 12.73 9.79 0.66
N PRO A 24 14.06 9.84 0.49
CA PRO A 24 14.74 9.10 -0.56
C PRO A 24 14.48 7.59 -0.54
N ALA A 25 14.49 6.93 0.61
CA ALA A 25 14.37 5.47 0.72
C ALA A 25 13.64 5.05 2.00
N GLY A 26 13.24 3.79 2.11
CA GLY A 26 12.61 3.22 3.31
C GLY A 26 11.12 3.01 3.11
N GLU A 27 10.36 3.08 4.19
CA GLU A 27 8.92 2.83 4.17
C GLU A 27 8.18 4.07 4.68
N ILE A 28 7.06 4.38 4.03
CA ILE A 28 6.20 5.49 4.38
C ILE A 28 4.78 4.95 4.51
N GLU A 29 4.29 4.85 5.73
CA GLU A 29 2.90 4.52 6.02
C GLU A 29 2.14 5.80 6.38
N ILE A 30 1.13 6.16 5.59
CA ILE A 30 0.28 7.33 5.83
C ILE A 30 -1.14 6.86 6.11
N ARG A 31 -1.70 7.37 7.21
CA ARG A 31 -3.08 7.08 7.60
C ARG A 31 -3.87 8.37 7.85
N GLY A 32 -5.04 8.44 7.24
CA GLY A 32 -6.04 9.44 7.56
C GLY A 32 -6.69 9.17 8.92
N VAL A 33 -6.73 10.18 9.78
CA VAL A 33 -7.34 10.12 11.12
C VAL A 33 -8.28 11.31 11.34
N GLU A 34 -9.15 11.17 12.34
CA GLU A 34 -9.96 12.28 12.82
C GLU A 34 -9.10 13.32 13.57
N GLY A 35 -9.41 14.59 13.36
CA GLY A 35 -8.75 15.71 14.03
C GLY A 35 -8.09 16.69 13.07
N GLU A 36 -7.14 17.47 13.61
CA GLU A 36 -6.50 18.60 12.92
C GLU A 36 -4.97 18.58 13.03
N THR A 37 -4.43 17.51 13.60
CA THR A 37 -3.00 17.38 13.90
C THR A 37 -2.40 16.33 12.99
N ALA A 38 -1.29 16.68 12.35
CA ALA A 38 -0.42 15.70 11.70
C ALA A 38 0.56 15.16 12.74
N ARG A 39 0.73 13.84 12.78
CA ARG A 39 1.72 13.16 13.60
C ARG A 39 2.66 12.39 12.69
N VAL A 40 3.96 12.47 12.96
CA VAL A 40 4.98 11.68 12.29
C VAL A 40 5.78 10.95 13.35
N ARG A 41 5.99 9.66 13.17
CA ARG A 41 6.81 8.83 14.06
C ARG A 41 7.78 7.99 13.23
N ASP A 42 9.02 7.96 13.67
CA ASP A 42 9.98 6.95 13.23
C ASP A 42 9.71 5.63 13.99
N THR A 43 9.46 4.53 13.29
CA THR A 43 9.15 3.24 13.92
C THR A 43 10.37 2.59 14.57
N ASP A 44 11.58 2.95 14.12
CA ASP A 44 12.85 2.54 14.73
C ASP A 44 13.23 3.42 15.93
N ASP A 45 12.32 4.32 16.35
CA ASP A 45 12.46 5.23 17.48
C ASP A 45 13.68 6.17 17.37
N GLN A 46 14.07 6.50 16.13
CA GLN A 46 15.16 7.43 15.86
C GLN A 46 14.68 8.88 15.81
N SER A 47 15.55 9.82 16.20
CA SER A 47 15.24 11.25 16.17
C SER A 47 14.97 11.72 14.74
N LEU A 48 13.80 12.31 14.51
CA LEU A 48 13.43 12.85 13.21
C LEU A 48 14.33 14.04 12.81
N GLY A 49 14.71 14.87 13.78
CA GLY A 49 15.56 16.04 13.57
C GLY A 49 16.99 15.72 13.11
N ASP A 50 17.45 14.47 13.28
CA ASP A 50 18.77 14.05 12.82
C ASP A 50 18.80 13.71 11.32
N ARG A 51 17.63 13.45 10.73
CA ARG A 51 17.48 13.04 9.32
C ARG A 51 16.72 14.05 8.48
N PHE A 52 15.80 14.80 9.10
CA PHE A 52 14.89 15.70 8.42
C PHE A 52 15.01 17.14 8.93
N GLU A 53 15.03 18.08 7.99
CA GLU A 53 14.66 19.46 8.24
C GLU A 53 13.12 19.55 8.32
N ILE A 54 12.62 19.96 9.48
CA ILE A 54 11.19 20.04 9.77
C ILE A 54 10.73 21.49 9.66
N LEU A 55 9.90 21.77 8.67
CA LEU A 55 9.30 23.08 8.41
C LEU A 55 7.82 23.05 8.83
N ALA A 56 7.57 23.44 10.07
CA ALA A 56 6.22 23.53 10.62
C ALA A 56 5.72 24.98 10.56
N ALA A 57 4.63 25.22 9.84
CA ALA A 57 3.96 26.51 9.76
C ALA A 57 2.45 26.37 10.00
N GLU A 58 1.74 27.48 10.17
CA GLU A 58 0.29 27.42 10.37
C GLU A 58 -0.39 26.76 9.15
N GLY A 59 -1.09 25.66 9.37
CA GLY A 59 -1.78 24.94 8.31
C GLY A 59 -0.91 24.01 7.46
N SER A 60 0.40 23.90 7.74
CA SER A 60 1.29 23.05 6.96
C SER A 60 2.42 22.42 7.75
N LEU A 61 2.77 21.19 7.37
CA LEU A 61 3.93 20.46 7.87
C LEU A 61 4.73 19.91 6.70
N GLU A 62 6.01 20.25 6.63
CA GLU A 62 6.93 19.74 5.61
C GLU A 62 8.16 19.10 6.24
N LEU A 63 8.49 17.88 5.81
CA LEU A 63 9.68 17.14 6.20
C LEU A 63 10.56 16.97 4.97
N ARG A 64 11.79 17.46 5.04
CA ARG A 64 12.78 17.38 3.96
C ARG A 64 14.03 16.65 4.44
N PRO A 65 14.67 15.80 3.62
CA PRO A 65 15.91 15.17 4.03
C PRO A 65 16.99 16.26 4.21
N LEU A 66 17.83 16.09 5.23
CA LEU A 66 18.97 16.99 5.46
C LEU A 66 20.03 16.78 4.35
N ASP A 67 20.16 17.77 3.47
CA ASP A 67 21.21 17.84 2.44
C ASP A 67 22.53 18.35 3.06
N HIS A 68 23.25 17.48 3.76
CA HIS A 68 24.65 17.79 4.08
C HIS A 68 25.51 17.34 2.90
N LEU A 69 26.23 18.28 2.27
CA LEU A 69 27.21 18.02 1.19
C LEU A 69 28.10 16.81 1.53
N GLY A 70 27.88 15.67 0.85
CA GLY A 70 28.59 14.39 1.07
C GLY A 70 28.06 13.52 2.24
N GLY A 71 27.09 14.01 3.01
CA GLY A 71 26.45 13.39 4.16
C GLY A 71 25.20 12.57 3.86
N LEU A 72 24.50 12.82 2.75
CA LEU A 72 23.33 12.01 2.34
C LEU A 72 23.74 10.55 2.04
N LEU A 73 24.89 10.35 1.40
CA LEU A 73 25.48 9.00 1.26
C LEU A 73 25.87 8.39 2.61
N ARG A 74 26.26 9.16 3.64
CA ARG A 74 26.71 8.61 4.94
C ARG A 74 25.58 8.35 5.93
N THR A 75 24.52 9.15 5.92
CA THR A 75 23.35 9.00 6.80
C THR A 75 22.47 7.83 6.34
N TRP A 76 22.24 7.74 5.03
CA TRP A 76 21.43 6.67 4.42
C TRP A 76 22.24 5.38 4.14
N ALA A 77 23.58 5.39 4.24
CA ALA A 77 24.42 4.17 4.15
C ALA A 77 25.00 3.67 5.49
N ARG A 78 24.80 4.39 6.61
CA ARG A 78 25.20 3.91 7.96
C ARG A 78 24.05 3.47 8.85
N GLY A 79 22.80 3.62 8.40
CA GLY A 79 21.61 3.14 9.10
C GLY A 79 20.60 2.58 8.11
N SER A 80 19.69 1.73 8.60
CA SER A 80 18.51 1.32 7.82
C SER A 80 17.77 2.55 7.30
N ALA A 81 17.21 2.42 6.10
CA ALA A 81 16.25 3.37 5.58
C ALA A 81 15.07 3.45 6.58
N PRO A 82 14.66 4.66 6.98
CA PRO A 82 13.68 4.83 8.05
C PRO A 82 12.30 4.34 7.60
N SER A 83 11.61 3.68 8.51
CA SER A 83 10.18 3.39 8.38
C SER A 83 9.41 4.47 9.15
N LEU A 84 8.62 5.26 8.42
CA LEU A 84 7.85 6.37 8.99
C LEU A 84 6.37 6.04 9.03
N ALA A 85 5.79 6.13 10.23
CA ALA A 85 4.35 6.12 10.44
C ALA A 85 3.84 7.57 10.54
N VAL A 86 2.93 7.94 9.64
CA VAL A 86 2.40 9.28 9.48
C VAL A 86 0.89 9.25 9.64
N GLU A 87 0.36 9.99 10.62
CA GLU A 87 -1.07 10.25 10.74
C GLU A 87 -1.37 11.68 10.29
N VAL A 88 -2.37 11.85 9.43
CA VAL A 88 -2.84 13.18 9.00
C VAL A 88 -4.36 13.25 9.05
N PRO A 89 -4.96 14.44 9.19
CA PRO A 89 -6.40 14.60 9.06
C PRO A 89 -6.93 14.01 7.73
N HIS A 90 -8.07 13.33 7.76
CA HIS A 90 -8.70 12.75 6.56
C HIS A 90 -8.78 13.73 5.37
N GLY A 91 -9.05 15.01 5.63
CA GLY A 91 -9.20 16.05 4.60
C GLY A 91 -7.90 16.73 4.16
N ALA A 92 -6.75 16.34 4.71
CA ALA A 92 -5.46 16.97 4.42
C ALA A 92 -5.01 16.72 2.97
N SER A 93 -4.33 17.70 2.40
CA SER A 93 -3.62 17.56 1.12
C SER A 93 -2.25 16.95 1.38
N VAL A 94 -2.02 15.74 0.87
CA VAL A 94 -0.80 14.96 1.11
C VAL A 94 0.06 14.96 -0.14
N THR A 95 1.32 15.37 0.01
CA THR A 95 2.36 15.29 -1.03
C THR A 95 3.52 14.43 -0.54
N VAL A 96 3.83 13.36 -1.26
CA VAL A 96 4.96 12.47 -0.97
C VAL A 96 5.88 12.44 -2.17
N GLU A 97 7.16 12.69 -1.94
CA GLU A 97 8.20 12.53 -2.96
C GLU A 97 9.29 11.59 -2.42
N ALA A 98 9.48 10.48 -3.11
CA ALA A 98 10.46 9.46 -2.79
C ALA A 98 11.34 9.14 -3.99
N ALA A 99 12.50 8.51 -3.73
CA ALA A 99 13.29 7.90 -4.80
C ALA A 99 13.01 6.41 -4.87
N SER A 100 13.17 5.68 -3.77
CA SER A 100 13.01 4.22 -3.69
C SER A 100 12.22 3.78 -2.46
N ALA A 101 11.43 4.68 -1.87
CA ALA A 101 10.63 4.35 -0.70
C ALA A 101 9.31 3.70 -1.11
N GLU A 102 8.90 2.66 -0.39
CA GLU A 102 7.57 2.08 -0.48
C GLU A 102 6.57 3.01 0.22
N VAL A 103 5.43 3.26 -0.43
CA VAL A 103 4.43 4.22 0.05
C VAL A 103 3.09 3.52 0.20
N THR A 104 2.66 3.34 1.44
CA THR A 104 1.30 2.91 1.76
C THR A 104 0.51 4.11 2.25
N ALA A 105 -0.64 4.41 1.65
CA ALA A 105 -1.52 5.47 2.14
C ALA A 105 -2.98 4.99 2.24
N SER A 106 -3.61 5.28 3.38
CA SER A 106 -4.98 4.87 3.64
C SER A 106 -5.87 5.92 4.30
N ASP A 107 -7.19 5.80 4.11
CA ASP A 107 -8.21 6.64 4.77
C ASP A 107 -8.13 8.15 4.43
N LEU A 108 -7.62 8.54 3.27
CA LEU A 108 -7.48 9.96 2.89
C LEU A 108 -8.57 10.41 1.91
N THR A 109 -9.18 11.55 2.21
CA THR A 109 -10.24 12.19 1.41
C THR A 109 -9.81 13.47 0.69
N GLY A 110 -8.70 14.07 1.11
CA GLY A 110 -8.11 15.25 0.47
C GLY A 110 -7.45 14.95 -0.88
N GLU A 111 -6.67 15.90 -1.38
CA GLU A 111 -5.85 15.71 -2.60
C GLU A 111 -4.59 14.91 -2.26
N LYS A 112 -4.27 13.90 -3.07
CA LYS A 112 -3.07 13.05 -2.89
C LYS A 112 -2.17 13.19 -4.10
N ARG A 113 -0.91 13.54 -3.84
CA ARG A 113 0.14 13.65 -4.85
C ARG A 113 1.34 12.80 -4.41
N ILE A 114 1.55 11.66 -5.04
CA ILE A 114 2.61 10.71 -4.66
C ILE A 114 3.54 10.53 -5.85
N ARG A 115 4.83 10.77 -5.66
CA ARG A 115 5.86 10.54 -6.68
C ARG A 115 6.97 9.70 -6.11
N THR A 116 7.32 8.62 -6.80
CA THR A 116 8.46 7.77 -6.47
C THR A 116 9.22 7.41 -7.75
N ALA A 117 10.46 6.97 -7.66
CA ALA A 117 11.21 6.51 -8.83
C ALA A 117 11.26 4.98 -8.90
N SER A 118 11.39 4.27 -7.79
CA SER A 118 11.57 2.82 -7.77
C SER A 118 10.81 2.07 -6.66
N GLY A 119 9.97 2.76 -5.89
CA GLY A 119 9.21 2.13 -4.81
C GLY A 119 7.77 1.82 -5.22
N ASP A 120 7.20 0.80 -4.59
CA ASP A 120 5.81 0.42 -4.81
C ASP A 120 4.87 1.39 -4.07
N VAL A 121 3.67 1.56 -4.61
CA VAL A 121 2.67 2.48 -4.06
C VAL A 121 1.35 1.73 -3.88
N SER A 122 0.93 1.57 -2.63
CA SER A 122 -0.34 0.95 -2.26
C SER A 122 -1.28 1.97 -1.62
N LEU A 123 -2.47 2.13 -2.22
CA LEU A 123 -3.43 3.15 -1.86
C LEU A 123 -4.77 2.52 -1.52
N ALA A 124 -5.24 2.65 -0.27
CA ALA A 124 -6.45 2.01 0.20
C ALA A 124 -7.48 2.98 0.78
N ARG A 125 -8.78 2.73 0.60
CA ARG A 125 -9.88 3.50 1.23
C ARG A 125 -9.76 5.02 0.99
N LEU A 126 -9.45 5.39 -0.25
CA LEU A 126 -9.27 6.80 -0.63
C LEU A 126 -10.57 7.44 -1.16
N ALA A 127 -10.66 8.76 -1.03
CA ALA A 127 -11.66 9.62 -1.68
C ALA A 127 -11.00 10.85 -2.33
N GLY A 128 -11.68 11.55 -3.24
CA GLY A 128 -11.16 12.75 -3.90
C GLY A 128 -10.16 12.49 -5.04
N ALA A 129 -9.34 13.48 -5.37
CA ALA A 129 -8.39 13.40 -6.48
C ALA A 129 -7.07 12.68 -6.08
N ILE A 130 -6.58 11.83 -6.98
CA ILE A 130 -5.34 11.05 -6.82
C ILE A 130 -4.43 11.32 -8.04
N ASP A 131 -3.23 11.86 -7.79
CA ASP A 131 -2.14 12.08 -8.77
C ASP A 131 -0.93 11.26 -8.34
N VAL A 132 -0.71 10.11 -8.97
CA VAL A 132 0.36 9.17 -8.61
C VAL A 132 1.30 8.97 -9.79
N GLY A 133 2.60 9.09 -9.52
CA GLY A 133 3.67 8.91 -10.48
C GLY A 133 4.74 7.96 -9.97
N THR A 134 5.06 6.91 -10.71
CA THR A 134 6.28 6.11 -10.48
C THR A 134 7.08 5.95 -11.79
N VAL A 135 8.37 5.58 -11.70
CA VAL A 135 9.18 5.21 -12.87
C VAL A 135 9.34 3.69 -12.93
N SER A 136 9.70 3.09 -11.83
CA SER A 136 9.75 1.65 -11.62
C SER A 136 8.99 1.31 -10.34
N GLY A 137 8.12 0.32 -10.37
CA GLY A 137 7.36 -0.10 -9.19
C GLY A 137 5.87 -0.21 -9.49
N ASP A 138 5.22 -1.04 -8.70
CA ASP A 138 3.83 -1.40 -8.88
C ASP A 138 2.91 -0.38 -8.21
N LEU A 139 1.77 -0.12 -8.84
CA LEU A 139 0.75 0.79 -8.36
C LEU A 139 -0.53 0.02 -8.08
N GLU A 140 -0.88 -0.09 -6.81
CA GLU A 140 -2.15 -0.65 -6.38
C GLU A 140 -3.06 0.43 -5.78
N ILE A 141 -4.27 0.55 -6.32
CA ILE A 141 -5.29 1.48 -5.84
C ILE A 141 -6.57 0.71 -5.55
N ASP A 142 -6.93 0.63 -4.26
CA ASP A 142 -8.19 0.10 -3.75
C ASP A 142 -9.03 1.23 -3.15
N GLY A 143 -10.06 1.65 -3.88
CA GLY A 143 -10.98 2.72 -3.46
C GLY A 143 -12.29 2.17 -2.92
N GLN A 144 -12.88 2.85 -1.93
CA GLN A 144 -14.22 2.53 -1.42
C GLN A 144 -15.31 3.50 -1.89
N LEU A 145 -14.93 4.60 -2.52
CA LEU A 145 -15.83 5.69 -2.93
C LEU A 145 -15.58 6.08 -4.40
N GLN A 146 -16.41 6.98 -4.92
CA GLN A 146 -16.20 7.56 -6.25
C GLN A 146 -14.91 8.39 -6.28
N LEU A 147 -14.02 8.05 -7.22
CA LEU A 147 -12.68 8.63 -7.34
C LEU A 147 -12.41 9.23 -8.73
N GLU A 148 -11.50 10.21 -8.75
CA GLU A 148 -10.85 10.74 -9.95
C GLU A 148 -9.36 10.39 -9.88
N ILE A 149 -8.88 9.63 -10.86
CA ILE A 149 -7.52 9.07 -10.83
C ILE A 149 -6.72 9.53 -12.05
N LEU A 150 -5.53 10.06 -11.76
CA LEU A 150 -4.45 10.26 -12.70
C LEU A 150 -3.25 9.42 -12.23
N GLY A 151 -3.01 8.29 -12.89
CA GLY A 151 -1.93 7.36 -12.57
C GLY A 151 -0.92 7.28 -13.71
N ARG A 152 0.37 7.45 -13.43
CA ARG A 152 1.43 7.34 -14.42
C ARG A 152 2.58 6.49 -13.88
N THR A 153 2.95 5.46 -14.63
CA THR A 153 4.16 4.67 -14.39
C THR A 153 4.96 4.57 -15.70
N VAL A 154 6.24 4.18 -15.63
CA VAL A 154 7.01 3.79 -16.82
C VAL A 154 7.11 2.28 -16.86
N SER A 155 7.57 1.67 -15.79
CA SER A 155 7.73 0.23 -15.64
C SER A 155 7.08 -0.25 -14.35
N GLY A 156 6.12 -1.16 -14.46
CA GLY A 156 5.42 -1.71 -13.31
C GLY A 156 3.94 -1.90 -13.59
N ASP A 157 3.35 -2.83 -12.84
CA ASP A 157 1.97 -3.22 -13.01
C ASP A 157 1.05 -2.23 -12.30
N VAL A 158 -0.11 -1.97 -12.89
CA VAL A 158 -1.08 -1.01 -12.37
C VAL A 158 -2.39 -1.74 -12.10
N ALA A 159 -2.69 -1.96 -10.83
CA ALA A 159 -3.94 -2.54 -10.38
C ALA A 159 -4.85 -1.47 -9.78
N VAL A 160 -6.00 -1.22 -10.42
CA VAL A 160 -6.99 -0.26 -9.94
C VAL A 160 -8.31 -0.99 -9.70
N ARG A 161 -8.72 -1.08 -8.42
CA ARG A 161 -9.99 -1.67 -7.98
C ARG A 161 -10.85 -0.60 -7.33
N LEU A 162 -12.00 -0.32 -7.94
CA LEU A 162 -12.90 0.73 -7.49
C LEU A 162 -14.34 0.28 -7.62
N PRO A 163 -15.23 0.63 -6.68
CA PRO A 163 -16.66 0.43 -6.91
C PRO A 163 -17.12 1.28 -8.09
N GLN A 164 -16.72 2.56 -8.15
CA GLN A 164 -17.10 3.48 -9.22
C GLN A 164 -15.99 4.50 -9.53
N ALA A 165 -15.72 4.74 -10.82
CA ALA A 165 -14.79 5.76 -11.28
C ALA A 165 -15.50 6.83 -12.13
N ARG A 166 -15.18 8.11 -11.89
CA ARG A 166 -15.70 9.24 -12.70
C ARG A 166 -14.74 9.69 -13.80
N ARG A 167 -13.45 9.53 -13.54
CA ARG A 167 -12.37 9.89 -14.46
C ARG A 167 -11.18 8.98 -14.19
N LEU A 168 -10.58 8.49 -15.27
CA LEU A 168 -9.43 7.60 -15.22
C LEU A 168 -8.48 7.97 -16.36
N ASP A 169 -7.24 8.34 -16.04
CA ASP A 169 -6.13 8.47 -16.99
C ASP A 169 -4.96 7.66 -16.43
N LEU A 170 -4.78 6.46 -16.98
CA LEU A 170 -3.68 5.57 -16.64
C LEU A 170 -2.69 5.51 -17.80
N ALA A 171 -1.41 5.69 -17.50
CA ALA A 171 -0.33 5.54 -18.47
C ALA A 171 0.80 4.68 -17.91
N THR A 172 1.21 3.67 -18.66
CA THR A 172 2.43 2.87 -18.42
C THR A 172 3.24 2.76 -19.72
N THR A 173 4.52 2.42 -19.66
CA THR A 173 5.29 2.04 -20.87
C THR A 173 5.34 0.52 -20.99
N SER A 174 5.70 -0.15 -19.90
CA SER A 174 5.83 -1.60 -19.77
C SER A 174 5.22 -2.03 -18.44
N GLY A 175 4.27 -2.95 -18.46
CA GLY A 175 3.58 -3.40 -17.25
C GLY A 175 2.09 -3.56 -17.52
N ASP A 176 1.50 -4.55 -16.89
CA ASP A 176 0.12 -4.93 -17.13
C ASP A 176 -0.81 -4.04 -16.30
N VAL A 177 -1.94 -3.70 -16.90
CA VAL A 177 -2.96 -2.89 -16.25
C VAL A 177 -4.15 -3.78 -15.93
N LEU A 178 -4.47 -3.91 -14.65
CA LEU A 178 -5.72 -4.50 -14.19
C LEU A 178 -6.67 -3.37 -13.80
N LEU A 179 -7.76 -3.23 -14.54
CA LEU A 179 -8.82 -2.28 -14.21
C LEU A 179 -10.08 -3.05 -13.79
N ASP A 180 -10.39 -3.03 -12.51
CA ASP A 180 -11.65 -3.51 -11.94
C ASP A 180 -12.47 -2.33 -11.41
N ALA A 181 -13.30 -1.75 -12.26
CA ALA A 181 -14.13 -0.62 -11.87
C ALA A 181 -15.43 -0.51 -12.67
N GLU A 182 -16.51 -0.05 -12.02
CA GLU A 182 -17.68 0.45 -12.74
C GLU A 182 -17.42 1.88 -13.23
N LEU A 183 -17.29 2.06 -14.54
CA LEU A 183 -17.06 3.37 -15.13
C LEU A 183 -18.40 4.08 -15.32
N THR A 184 -18.64 5.15 -14.54
CA THR A 184 -19.92 5.87 -14.52
C THR A 184 -19.73 7.35 -14.89
N GLY A 185 -20.61 7.87 -15.75
CA GLY A 185 -20.58 9.25 -16.22
C GLY A 185 -19.97 9.43 -17.62
N THR A 186 -19.61 10.66 -17.97
CA THR A 186 -19.12 11.07 -19.29
C THR A 186 -17.60 11.26 -19.35
N GLY A 187 -16.89 11.06 -18.24
CA GLY A 187 -15.49 11.42 -18.11
C GLY A 187 -14.60 10.73 -19.16
N PRO A 188 -13.43 11.29 -19.48
CA PRO A 188 -12.46 10.51 -20.22
C PRO A 188 -12.00 9.36 -19.32
N PHE A 189 -12.20 8.14 -19.80
CA PHE A 189 -11.57 6.94 -19.28
C PHE A 189 -10.54 6.52 -20.33
N GLU A 190 -9.26 6.73 -20.05
CA GLU A 190 -8.18 6.45 -20.98
C GLU A 190 -7.10 5.61 -20.29
N VAL A 191 -6.69 4.54 -20.96
CA VAL A 191 -5.56 3.69 -20.57
C VAL A 191 -4.57 3.67 -21.73
N ARG A 192 -3.33 4.04 -21.45
CA ARG A 192 -2.23 4.09 -22.42
C ARG A 192 -1.09 3.20 -21.99
N THR A 193 -0.62 2.38 -22.90
CA THR A 193 0.55 1.52 -22.71
C THR A 193 1.34 1.41 -24.01
N ILE A 194 2.60 0.96 -23.97
CA ILE A 194 3.35 0.63 -25.19
C ILE A 194 3.30 -0.88 -25.41
N SER A 195 3.71 -1.64 -24.40
CA SER A 195 3.84 -3.11 -24.51
C SER A 195 3.14 -3.90 -23.41
N GLY A 196 2.42 -3.24 -22.49
CA GLY A 196 1.67 -3.92 -21.44
C GLY A 196 0.25 -4.26 -21.87
N ASP A 197 -0.33 -5.27 -21.23
CA ASP A 197 -1.69 -5.73 -21.51
C ASP A 197 -2.70 -5.05 -20.59
N LEU A 198 -3.93 -4.84 -21.06
CA LEU A 198 -5.04 -4.38 -20.23
C LEU A 198 -5.99 -5.54 -19.97
N THR A 199 -6.11 -5.93 -18.71
CA THR A 199 -7.20 -6.77 -18.22
C THR A 199 -8.29 -5.88 -17.64
N LEU A 200 -9.47 -5.89 -18.26
CA LEU A 200 -10.63 -5.13 -17.83
C LEU A 200 -11.68 -6.06 -17.22
N VAL A 201 -12.00 -5.85 -15.93
CA VAL A 201 -13.14 -6.49 -15.27
C VAL A 201 -14.35 -5.57 -15.41
N ALA A 202 -15.28 -5.94 -16.29
CA ALA A 202 -16.42 -5.09 -16.59
C ALA A 202 -17.57 -5.32 -15.59
N ARG A 203 -17.75 -4.39 -14.63
CA ARG A 203 -18.89 -4.40 -13.67
C ARG A 203 -20.19 -3.79 -14.22
N GLY A 204 -20.19 -3.31 -15.46
CA GLY A 204 -21.33 -2.62 -16.05
C GLY A 204 -21.26 -2.51 -17.57
N GLY A 205 -22.25 -1.80 -18.15
CA GLY A 205 -22.28 -1.54 -19.59
C GLY A 205 -21.21 -0.53 -20.00
N LEU A 206 -20.38 -0.86 -20.98
CA LEU A 206 -19.24 -0.05 -21.39
C LEU A 206 -19.05 -0.08 -22.90
N ARG A 207 -18.62 1.03 -23.48
CA ARG A 207 -18.07 1.08 -24.84
C ARG A 207 -16.54 1.09 -24.75
N VAL A 208 -15.88 0.16 -25.43
CA VAL A 208 -14.42 0.07 -25.47
C VAL A 208 -13.94 0.51 -26.85
N GLU A 209 -13.11 1.54 -26.89
CA GLU A 209 -12.40 1.98 -28.09
C GLU A 209 -10.92 1.63 -27.94
N ALA A 210 -10.53 0.50 -28.51
CA ALA A 210 -9.15 0.02 -28.48
C ALA A 210 -8.42 0.40 -29.76
N GLN A 211 -7.22 0.96 -29.60
CA GLN A 211 -6.30 1.26 -30.68
C GLN A 211 -4.97 0.57 -30.39
N THR A 212 -4.65 -0.46 -31.15
CA THR A 212 -3.40 -1.23 -31.02
C THR A 212 -2.87 -1.57 -32.41
N VAL A 213 -1.54 -1.58 -32.57
CA VAL A 213 -0.92 -1.82 -33.89
C VAL A 213 -0.88 -3.32 -34.16
N THR A 214 -0.43 -4.10 -33.20
CA THR A 214 -0.27 -5.56 -33.33
C THR A 214 -1.05 -6.37 -32.30
N GLY A 215 -1.56 -5.74 -31.24
CA GLY A 215 -2.25 -6.46 -30.17
C GLY A 215 -3.67 -6.89 -30.52
N ASP A 216 -4.16 -7.85 -29.76
CA ASP A 216 -5.51 -8.38 -29.85
C ASP A 216 -6.45 -7.74 -28.85
N VAL A 217 -7.74 -7.73 -29.20
CA VAL A 217 -8.79 -7.12 -28.39
C VAL A 217 -9.94 -8.09 -28.39
N GLY A 218 -10.26 -8.62 -27.24
CA GLY A 218 -11.23 -9.69 -27.08
C GLY A 218 -11.57 -9.91 -25.63
N GLY A 219 -12.44 -10.89 -25.38
CA GLY A 219 -12.84 -11.21 -24.03
C GLY A 219 -14.32 -11.54 -23.92
N GLU A 220 -14.71 -11.93 -22.71
CA GLU A 220 -16.07 -12.30 -22.40
C GLU A 220 -16.99 -11.07 -22.42
N GLY A 221 -18.16 -11.20 -23.07
CA GLY A 221 -19.16 -10.13 -23.12
C GLY A 221 -18.83 -8.95 -24.05
N LEU A 222 -17.62 -8.88 -24.62
CA LEU A 222 -17.23 -7.83 -25.57
C LEU A 222 -17.76 -8.13 -26.98
N LYS A 223 -18.76 -7.37 -27.43
CA LYS A 223 -19.26 -7.43 -28.81
C LYS A 223 -18.55 -6.38 -29.65
N ILE A 224 -17.66 -6.80 -30.53
CA ILE A 224 -16.99 -5.92 -31.49
C ILE A 224 -18.01 -5.47 -32.54
N VAL A 225 -18.26 -4.16 -32.61
CA VAL A 225 -19.23 -3.55 -33.52
C VAL A 225 -18.53 -2.96 -34.75
N GLU A 226 -17.28 -2.53 -34.58
CA GLU A 226 -16.44 -1.98 -35.63
C GLU A 226 -15.02 -2.54 -35.48
N SER A 227 -14.45 -3.04 -36.58
CA SER A 227 -13.06 -3.51 -36.62
C SER A 227 -12.41 -2.96 -37.89
N GLY A 228 -11.47 -2.03 -37.71
CA GLY A 228 -10.66 -1.42 -38.76
C GLY A 228 -9.18 -1.69 -38.56
N ARG A 229 -8.33 -1.10 -39.41
CA ARG A 229 -6.86 -1.25 -39.36
C ARG A 229 -6.31 -0.63 -38.07
N GLY A 230 -6.02 -1.46 -37.06
CA GLY A 230 -5.46 -1.06 -35.77
C GLY A 230 -6.44 -0.34 -34.82
N ARG A 231 -7.73 -0.31 -35.15
CA ARG A 231 -8.80 0.23 -34.29
C ARG A 231 -9.92 -0.79 -34.18
N LYS A 232 -10.27 -1.15 -32.96
CA LYS A 232 -11.38 -2.05 -32.65
C LYS A 232 -12.31 -1.34 -31.67
N VAL A 233 -13.60 -1.29 -31.99
CA VAL A 233 -14.61 -0.71 -31.12
C VAL A 233 -15.60 -1.79 -30.73
N GLY A 234 -15.71 -2.02 -29.43
CA GLY A 234 -16.60 -3.01 -28.85
C GLY A 234 -17.56 -2.40 -27.84
N THR A 235 -18.64 -3.12 -27.57
CA THR A 235 -19.60 -2.77 -26.53
C THR A 235 -19.79 -3.97 -25.61
N ILE A 236 -19.75 -3.71 -24.31
CA ILE A 236 -20.01 -4.67 -23.24
C ILE A 236 -21.39 -4.34 -22.65
N GLY A 237 -22.22 -5.36 -22.42
CA GLY A 237 -23.57 -5.18 -21.87
C GLY A 237 -24.46 -4.29 -22.75
N ARG A 238 -25.04 -3.24 -22.15
CA ARG A 238 -25.91 -2.26 -22.85
C ARG A 238 -25.14 -1.06 -23.42
N GLY A 239 -23.81 -1.02 -23.29
CA GLY A 239 -23.03 0.21 -23.49
C GLY A 239 -23.21 1.21 -22.36
N GLY A 240 -22.52 2.35 -22.43
CA GLY A 240 -22.45 3.32 -21.34
C GLY A 240 -21.27 4.27 -21.51
N ALA A 241 -20.44 4.36 -20.47
CA ALA A 241 -19.17 5.10 -20.51
C ALA A 241 -18.26 4.58 -21.64
N THR A 242 -17.39 5.44 -22.16
CA THR A 242 -16.42 5.09 -23.20
C THR A 242 -15.02 4.98 -22.60
N LEU A 243 -14.44 3.78 -22.64
CA LEU A 243 -13.05 3.52 -22.30
C LEU A 243 -12.19 3.52 -23.57
N ALA A 244 -11.23 4.43 -23.64
CA ALA A 244 -10.21 4.47 -24.68
C ALA A 244 -8.99 3.67 -24.21
N PHE A 245 -8.63 2.62 -24.93
CA PHE A 245 -7.37 1.90 -24.72
C PHE A 245 -6.45 2.18 -25.89
N ARG A 246 -5.22 2.61 -25.62
CA ARG A 246 -4.19 2.74 -26.65
C ARG A 246 -2.96 1.96 -26.28
N SER A 247 -2.52 1.11 -27.20
CA SER A 247 -1.29 0.36 -27.09
C SER A 247 -0.54 0.34 -28.43
N VAL A 248 0.73 -0.02 -28.40
CA VAL A 248 1.45 -0.37 -29.62
C VAL A 248 1.32 -1.87 -29.86
N SER A 249 1.69 -2.68 -28.88
CA SER A 249 1.73 -4.14 -29.00
C SER A 249 0.94 -4.91 -27.96
N GLY A 250 0.40 -4.24 -26.94
CA GLY A 250 -0.34 -4.88 -25.86
C GLY A 250 -1.77 -5.25 -26.25
N ASP A 251 -2.25 -6.29 -25.57
CA ASP A 251 -3.56 -6.88 -25.74
C ASP A 251 -4.58 -6.26 -24.78
N LEU A 252 -5.85 -6.30 -25.16
CA LEU A 252 -6.96 -5.98 -24.27
C LEU A 252 -7.82 -7.24 -24.09
N ALA A 253 -7.82 -7.74 -22.86
CA ALA A 253 -8.67 -8.83 -22.42
C ALA A 253 -9.80 -8.29 -21.54
N VAL A 254 -11.04 -8.48 -21.97
CA VAL A 254 -12.20 -8.26 -21.12
C VAL A 254 -12.52 -9.57 -20.41
N VAL A 255 -12.52 -9.55 -19.09
CA VAL A 255 -13.05 -10.64 -18.29
C VAL A 255 -14.44 -10.24 -17.81
N GLY A 256 -15.38 -11.20 -17.85
CA GLY A 256 -16.63 -11.07 -17.09
C GLY A 256 -16.29 -10.88 -15.61
N GLU A 257 -17.26 -10.46 -14.79
CA GLU A 257 -17.06 -10.32 -13.34
C GLU A 257 -16.20 -11.47 -12.84
N LEU A 258 -14.94 -11.17 -12.48
CA LEU A 258 -14.16 -12.14 -11.73
C LEU A 258 -15.07 -12.49 -10.57
N PRO A 259 -15.40 -13.79 -10.35
CA PRO A 259 -16.21 -14.17 -9.23
C PRO A 259 -15.56 -13.44 -8.08
N VAL A 260 -16.34 -12.54 -7.47
CA VAL A 260 -15.91 -11.81 -6.31
C VAL A 260 -15.41 -12.94 -5.43
N ARG A 261 -14.09 -13.04 -5.27
CA ARG A 261 -13.59 -13.39 -3.97
C ARG A 261 -14.10 -12.22 -3.17
N THR A 262 -15.36 -12.35 -2.75
CA THR A 262 -15.77 -11.94 -1.42
C THR A 262 -14.56 -12.42 -0.68
N ALA A 263 -13.72 -11.47 -0.22
CA ALA A 263 -12.82 -11.76 0.86
C ALA A 263 -13.63 -12.72 1.69
N GLU A 264 -13.22 -14.00 1.72
CA GLU A 264 -13.97 -15.02 2.42
C GLU A 264 -14.35 -14.29 3.70
N GLU A 265 -15.66 -14.04 3.90
CA GLU A 265 -16.14 -13.77 5.23
C GLU A 265 -15.44 -14.86 6.00
N PRO A 266 -14.43 -14.52 6.84
CA PRO A 266 -13.36 -15.43 7.16
C PRO A 266 -14.06 -16.71 7.51
N THR A 267 -13.93 -17.71 6.61
CA THR A 267 -14.82 -18.86 6.63
C THR A 267 -14.82 -19.26 8.07
N GLU A 268 -16.01 -19.33 8.67
CA GLU A 268 -16.29 -19.74 10.04
C GLU A 268 -15.92 -21.22 10.16
N ALA A 269 -14.65 -21.48 9.89
CA ALA A 269 -13.76 -22.61 10.04
C ALA A 269 -12.62 -22.16 10.97
N ALA A 270 -12.91 -21.20 11.85
CA ALA A 270 -12.38 -21.17 13.20
C ALA A 270 -13.48 -21.58 14.21
N ALA A 271 -14.29 -22.57 13.83
CA ALA A 271 -14.89 -23.44 14.84
C ALA A 271 -13.74 -24.14 15.57
N ALA A 272 -13.58 -23.75 16.83
CA ALA A 272 -12.59 -24.22 17.80
C ALA A 272 -11.15 -23.78 17.52
N LEU A 273 -10.82 -22.55 17.94
CA LEU A 273 -9.64 -22.45 18.81
C LEU A 273 -9.86 -23.50 19.93
N PRO A 274 -8.98 -24.49 20.12
CA PRO A 274 -8.95 -25.10 21.44
C PRO A 274 -8.75 -23.94 22.42
N ALA A 275 -9.55 -23.93 23.49
CA ALA A 275 -9.35 -23.04 24.62
C ALA A 275 -7.84 -22.95 24.92
N PRO A 276 -7.31 -21.80 25.38
CA PRO A 276 -5.91 -21.74 25.78
C PRO A 276 -5.65 -22.93 26.69
N GLN A 277 -4.88 -23.89 26.18
CA GLN A 277 -4.39 -24.95 27.04
C GLN A 277 -3.50 -24.19 28.00
N GLU A 278 -3.94 -24.09 29.25
CA GLU A 278 -3.02 -23.89 30.36
C GLU A 278 -1.81 -24.76 30.06
N PRO A 279 -0.59 -24.21 30.07
CA PRO A 279 0.60 -24.98 29.77
C PRO A 279 0.53 -26.26 30.61
N ALA A 280 0.44 -27.40 29.94
CA ALA A 280 0.47 -28.68 30.60
C ALA A 280 1.73 -28.66 31.47
N MET A 281 1.53 -28.76 32.79
CA MET A 281 2.62 -28.87 33.75
C MET A 281 3.60 -29.92 33.18
N PRO A 282 4.88 -29.57 33.00
CA PRO A 282 5.84 -30.52 32.44
C PRO A 282 5.77 -31.80 33.25
N SER A 283 5.76 -32.94 32.56
CA SER A 283 5.83 -34.23 33.24
C SER A 283 7.06 -34.24 34.15
N GLY A 284 6.99 -34.93 35.30
CA GLY A 284 8.06 -34.86 36.31
C GLY A 284 9.46 -35.22 35.78
N GLU A 285 9.52 -35.98 34.68
CA GLU A 285 10.77 -36.32 33.97
C GLU A 285 11.35 -35.15 33.16
N ASP A 286 10.49 -34.33 32.53
CA ASP A 286 10.92 -33.17 31.74
C ASP A 286 11.47 -32.05 32.64
N ALA A 287 10.81 -31.79 33.77
CA ALA A 287 11.27 -30.82 34.77
C ALA A 287 12.61 -31.23 35.41
N ARG A 288 12.79 -32.54 35.69
CA ARG A 288 14.04 -33.10 36.20
C ARG A 288 15.19 -32.95 35.20
N MET A 289 14.91 -33.16 33.91
CA MET A 289 15.91 -32.97 32.84
C MET A 289 16.30 -31.50 32.65
N GLU A 290 15.38 -30.56 32.87
CA GLU A 290 15.67 -29.13 32.76
C GLU A 290 16.60 -28.64 33.89
N VAL A 291 16.37 -29.09 35.14
CA VAL A 291 17.26 -28.79 36.27
C VAL A 291 18.67 -29.35 36.04
N LEU A 292 18.79 -30.57 35.51
CA LEU A 292 20.10 -31.16 35.19
C LEU A 292 20.84 -30.40 34.07
N ARG A 293 20.11 -29.90 33.06
CA ARG A 293 20.69 -29.06 31.99
C ARG A 293 21.13 -27.69 32.51
N ALA A 294 20.37 -27.08 33.41
CA ALA A 294 20.75 -25.80 34.03
C ALA A 294 22.03 -25.96 34.89
N LEU A 295 22.19 -27.09 35.58
CA LEU A 295 23.42 -27.42 36.31
C LEU A 295 24.61 -27.64 35.37
N GLU A 296 24.40 -28.32 34.24
CA GLU A 296 25.44 -28.54 33.21
C GLU A 296 25.92 -27.22 32.58
N ARG A 297 24.99 -26.27 32.36
CA ARG A 297 25.30 -24.92 31.87
C ARG A 297 25.90 -24.00 32.95
N GLY A 298 25.95 -24.44 34.21
CA GLY A 298 26.46 -23.66 35.34
C GLY A 298 25.54 -22.51 35.78
N GLU A 299 24.28 -22.55 35.38
CA GLU A 299 23.28 -21.52 35.69
C GLU A 299 22.74 -21.64 37.12
N ILE A 300 22.83 -22.83 37.71
CA ILE A 300 22.42 -23.13 39.10
C ILE A 300 23.51 -23.91 39.83
N SER A 301 23.54 -23.80 41.16
CA SER A 301 24.51 -24.53 41.99
C SER A 301 24.08 -25.98 42.26
N VAL A 302 25.03 -26.86 42.59
CA VAL A 302 24.75 -28.29 42.91
C VAL A 302 23.77 -28.42 44.09
N THR A 303 23.86 -27.52 45.07
CA THR A 303 22.98 -27.51 46.26
C THR A 303 21.55 -27.13 45.87
N GLU A 304 21.41 -26.12 45.02
CA GLU A 304 20.13 -25.57 44.56
C GLU A 304 19.42 -26.52 43.58
N ALA A 305 20.18 -27.21 42.73
CA ALA A 305 19.67 -28.31 41.91
C ALA A 305 19.15 -29.48 42.77
N GLY A 306 19.79 -29.76 43.90
CA GLY A 306 19.37 -30.81 44.83
C GLY A 306 18.02 -30.54 45.50
N GLU A 307 17.76 -29.29 45.90
CA GLU A 307 16.48 -28.88 46.51
C GLU A 307 15.34 -28.92 45.49
N GLN A 308 15.57 -28.40 44.28
CA GLN A 308 14.56 -28.39 43.21
C GLN A 308 14.16 -29.81 42.75
N LEU A 309 15.12 -30.74 42.73
CA LEU A 309 14.83 -32.14 42.41
C LEU A 309 14.07 -32.87 43.52
N ALA A 310 14.28 -32.50 44.78
CA ALA A 310 13.57 -33.09 45.91
C ALA A 310 12.09 -32.65 45.96
N GLU A 311 11.82 -31.37 45.66
CA GLU A 311 10.44 -30.84 45.56
C GLU A 311 9.66 -31.52 44.42
N LEU A 312 10.32 -31.82 43.30
CA LEU A 312 9.70 -32.52 42.17
C LEU A 312 9.35 -33.99 42.48
N GLU A 313 10.06 -34.66 43.40
CA GLU A 313 9.75 -36.04 43.82
C GLU A 313 8.58 -36.11 44.82
N GLU A 314 8.28 -35.04 45.58
CA GLU A 314 7.10 -35.00 46.46
C GLU A 314 5.78 -34.77 45.72
N VAL A 315 5.81 -34.11 44.56
CA VAL A 315 4.61 -33.78 43.77
C VAL A 315 4.07 -34.98 42.96
N HIS A 316 4.83 -36.08 42.87
CA HIS A 316 4.46 -37.29 42.09
C HIS A 316 4.21 -38.55 42.94
N ARG A 317 4.02 -38.41 44.25
CA ARG A 317 3.59 -39.48 45.16
C ARG A 317 2.12 -39.32 45.54
#